data_AF-A0A838GKK4-F1
#
_entry.id   AF-A0A838GKK4-F1
#
_cell.length_a   1.000
_cell.length_b   1.000
_cell.length_c   1.000
_cell.angle_alpha   90.00
_cell.angle_beta   90.00
_cell.angle_gamma   90.00
#
_symmetry.space_group_name_H-M   'P 1'
#
loop_
_entity.id
_entity.type
_entity.pdbx_description
1 polymer ?
#
loop_
_entity_poly.entity_id
_entity_poly.type
_entity_poly.pdbx_seq_one_letter_code
_entity_poly.pdbx_strand_id
1 'polypeptide(L)'
;MAGMAAAALSSSPVRPGTGWPGDPATPRTPVAGDPIDVRTLAASARVIGVLDARVSVCRACPRLVAWREEVARTKRKAFADEPYWGRPAPGWGAERPRVLIVGLAPAAHGANRTGRVFTGDRSGDWLFAALHRVGLAATATSVYA
;
A
#
# COMPACT_ATOMS: atom_id res chain seq x y z
N MET A 1 0.35 24.75 10.11
CA MET A 1 0.95 24.60 8.76
C MET A 1 0.41 23.35 8.05
N ALA A 2 -0.90 23.30 7.78
CA ALA A 2 -1.60 22.11 7.25
C ALA A 2 -2.06 22.27 5.78
N GLY A 3 -1.69 23.37 5.11
CA GLY A 3 -2.34 23.80 3.87
C GLY A 3 -1.76 23.26 2.55
N MET A 4 -0.51 22.77 2.50
CA MET A 4 0.11 22.30 1.25
C MET A 4 -0.01 20.78 1.00
N ALA A 5 -0.21 19.96 2.05
CA ALA A 5 -0.30 18.50 1.90
C ALA A 5 -1.66 18.03 1.34
N ALA A 6 -2.74 18.79 1.58
CA ALA A 6 -4.09 18.41 1.15
C ALA A 6 -4.30 18.49 -0.37
N ALA A 7 -3.58 19.37 -1.08
CA ALA A 7 -3.78 19.58 -2.52
C ALA A 7 -3.19 18.45 -3.40
N ALA A 8 -2.10 17.80 -2.95
CA ALA A 8 -1.38 16.78 -3.73
C ALA A 8 -2.05 15.38 -3.71
N LEU A 9 -2.99 15.16 -2.79
CA LEU A 9 -3.77 13.91 -2.68
C LEU A 9 -5.10 13.95 -3.42
N SER A 10 -5.31 14.94 -4.30
CA SER A 10 -6.58 15.15 -5.00
C SER A 10 -6.96 14.08 -6.04
N SER A 11 -6.05 13.15 -6.36
CA SER A 11 -6.30 12.07 -7.33
C SER A 11 -6.52 10.73 -6.64
N SER A 12 -7.52 9.99 -7.13
CA SER A 12 -7.88 8.66 -6.64
C SER A 12 -8.13 7.76 -7.86
N PRO A 13 -7.26 6.79 -8.17
CA PRO A 13 -6.06 6.38 -7.42
C PRO A 13 -4.95 7.46 -7.42
N VAL A 14 -4.17 7.52 -6.34
CA VAL A 14 -3.02 8.45 -6.25
C VAL A 14 -1.90 8.02 -7.21
N ARG A 15 -1.23 8.99 -7.84
CA ARG A 15 -0.07 8.74 -8.70
C ARG A 15 1.20 8.54 -7.85
N PRO A 16 2.19 7.74 -8.32
CA PRO A 16 3.46 7.58 -7.64
C PRO A 16 4.22 8.91 -7.47
N GLY A 17 4.76 9.14 -6.29
CA GLY A 17 5.60 10.31 -5.99
C GLY A 17 4.84 11.63 -5.85
N THR A 18 3.52 11.62 -5.74
CA THR A 18 2.72 12.85 -5.52
C THR A 18 2.52 13.15 -4.03
N GLY A 19 3.44 12.73 -3.16
CA GLY A 19 3.45 13.09 -1.74
C GLY A 19 2.56 12.26 -0.84
N TRP A 20 2.11 11.06 -1.26
CA TRP A 20 1.44 10.13 -0.34
C TRP A 20 2.41 9.73 0.79
N PRO A 21 2.02 9.84 2.08
CA PRO A 21 2.93 9.54 3.18
C PRO A 21 3.47 8.10 3.10
N GLY A 22 4.80 7.97 3.10
CA GLY A 22 5.46 6.67 2.99
C GLY A 22 5.38 6.02 1.61
N ASP A 23 5.03 6.73 0.53
CA ASP A 23 5.15 6.22 -0.84
C ASP A 23 6.62 5.90 -1.16
N PRO A 24 6.98 4.62 -1.40
CA PRO A 24 8.37 4.27 -1.71
C PRO A 24 8.74 4.60 -3.16
N ALA A 25 7.75 4.88 -4.02
CA ALA A 25 7.98 5.09 -5.44
C ALA A 25 8.15 6.56 -5.81
N THR A 26 8.87 6.77 -6.91
CA THR A 26 9.01 8.05 -7.59
C THR A 26 8.40 7.94 -8.99
N PRO A 27 8.20 9.05 -9.72
CA PRO A 27 7.78 8.99 -11.12
C PRO A 27 8.74 8.22 -12.04
N ARG A 28 9.98 7.95 -11.59
CA ARG A 28 11.00 7.19 -12.34
C ARG A 28 11.09 5.71 -11.95
N THR A 29 10.29 5.27 -10.99
CA THR A 29 10.33 3.86 -10.56
C THR A 29 9.87 2.95 -11.70
N PRO A 30 10.65 1.92 -12.08
CA PRO A 30 10.26 1.01 -13.16
C PRO A 30 8.95 0.28 -12.86
N VAL A 31 8.08 0.21 -13.87
CA VAL A 31 6.76 -0.43 -13.77
C VAL A 31 6.82 -1.78 -14.46
N ALA A 32 6.50 -2.86 -13.73
CA ALA A 32 6.30 -4.16 -14.33
C ALA A 32 4.96 -4.20 -15.10
N GLY A 33 5.02 -4.50 -16.40
CA GLY A 33 3.86 -4.63 -17.29
C GLY A 33 3.33 -6.06 -17.41
N ASP A 34 4.16 -7.06 -17.12
CA ASP A 34 3.82 -8.48 -17.23
C ASP A 34 4.57 -9.37 -16.20
N PRO A 35 4.29 -10.68 -16.13
CA PRO A 35 4.98 -11.58 -15.19
C PRO A 35 6.49 -11.75 -15.40
N ILE A 36 7.01 -11.54 -16.61
CA ILE A 36 8.45 -11.59 -16.90
C ILE A 36 9.12 -10.34 -16.30
N ASP A 37 8.53 -9.17 -16.49
CA ASP A 37 9.00 -7.93 -15.87
C ASP A 37 9.03 -8.05 -14.34
N VAL A 38 7.99 -8.64 -13.74
CA VAL A 38 7.92 -8.85 -12.28
C VAL A 38 9.14 -9.62 -11.79
N ARG A 39 9.46 -10.75 -12.44
CA ARG A 39 10.62 -11.58 -12.05
C ARG A 39 11.94 -10.83 -12.26
N THR A 40 12.08 -10.13 -13.37
CA THR A 40 13.30 -9.40 -13.74
C THR A 40 13.57 -8.22 -12.79
N LEU A 41 12.54 -7.44 -12.49
CA LEU A 41 12.63 -6.31 -11.57
C LEU A 41 12.78 -6.77 -10.11
N ALA A 42 12.18 -7.89 -9.71
CA ALA A 42 12.40 -8.44 -8.38
C ALA A 42 13.84 -8.95 -8.20
N ALA A 43 14.35 -9.74 -9.15
CA ALA A 43 15.68 -10.35 -9.06
C ALA A 43 16.83 -9.32 -9.03
N SER A 44 16.62 -8.14 -9.63
CA SER A 44 17.62 -7.05 -9.63
C SER A 44 17.54 -6.12 -8.42
N ALA A 45 16.55 -6.25 -7.55
CA ALA A 45 16.45 -5.44 -6.34
C ALA A 45 17.45 -5.94 -5.28
N ARG A 46 18.39 -5.07 -4.87
CA ARG A 46 19.43 -5.42 -3.89
C ARG A 46 19.10 -5.00 -2.46
N VAL A 47 18.13 -4.11 -2.29
CA VAL A 47 17.66 -3.60 -0.99
C VAL A 47 16.14 -3.58 -0.97
N ILE A 48 15.55 -3.76 0.21
CA ILE A 48 14.10 -3.95 0.33
C ILE A 48 13.31 -2.73 -0.17
N GLY A 49 13.80 -1.52 0.09
CA GLY A 49 13.14 -0.29 -0.37
C GLY A 49 13.02 -0.17 -1.90
N VAL A 50 13.98 -0.73 -2.65
CA VAL A 50 13.90 -0.78 -4.12
C VAL A 50 12.83 -1.78 -4.56
N LEU A 51 12.71 -2.91 -3.87
CA LEU A 51 11.66 -3.89 -4.14
C LEU A 51 10.28 -3.30 -3.81
N ASP A 52 10.14 -2.65 -2.66
CA ASP A 52 8.89 -1.99 -2.23
C ASP A 52 8.44 -0.93 -3.23
N ALA A 53 9.35 -0.09 -3.71
CA ALA A 53 9.07 0.90 -4.75
C ALA A 53 8.55 0.24 -6.04
N ARG A 54 9.20 -0.82 -6.51
CA ARG A 54 8.81 -1.53 -7.75
C ARG A 54 7.48 -2.26 -7.59
N VAL A 55 7.25 -2.88 -6.43
CA VAL A 55 5.97 -3.52 -6.09
C VAL A 55 4.87 -2.49 -6.11
N SER A 56 5.07 -1.31 -5.49
CA SER A 56 4.05 -0.28 -5.30
C SER A 56 3.56 0.39 -6.60
N VAL A 57 4.20 0.12 -7.74
CA VAL A 57 3.80 0.64 -9.06
C VAL A 57 3.44 -0.46 -10.06
N CYS A 58 3.53 -1.74 -9.69
CA CYS A 58 3.30 -2.87 -10.59
C CYS A 58 1.91 -2.86 -11.25
N ARG A 59 1.89 -3.18 -12.55
CA ARG A 59 0.69 -3.26 -13.40
C ARG A 59 0.52 -4.60 -14.13
N ALA A 60 1.32 -5.63 -13.78
CA ALA A 60 1.37 -6.92 -14.46
C ALA A 60 0.08 -7.77 -14.45
N CYS A 61 -0.92 -7.41 -13.64
CA CYS A 61 -2.17 -8.16 -13.49
C CYS A 61 -3.37 -7.30 -13.93
N PRO A 62 -3.77 -7.31 -15.22
CA PRO A 62 -4.78 -6.40 -15.75
C PRO A 62 -6.09 -6.40 -14.96
N ARG A 63 -6.58 -7.59 -14.57
CA ARG A 63 -7.79 -7.73 -13.76
C ARG A 63 -7.68 -7.03 -12.40
N LEU A 64 -6.54 -7.14 -11.72
CA LEU A 64 -6.34 -6.55 -10.39
C LEU A 64 -6.11 -5.04 -10.47
N VAL A 65 -5.42 -4.58 -11.53
CA VAL A 65 -5.25 -3.17 -11.83
C VAL A 65 -6.61 -2.51 -12.06
N ALA A 66 -7.44 -3.08 -12.94
CA ALA A 66 -8.78 -2.57 -13.21
C ALA A 66 -9.62 -2.51 -11.92
N TRP A 67 -9.64 -3.60 -11.15
CA TRP A 67 -10.44 -3.68 -9.92
C TRP A 67 -10.01 -2.67 -8.85
N ARG A 68 -8.71 -2.58 -8.54
CA ARG A 68 -8.23 -1.73 -7.44
C ARG A 68 -8.43 -0.24 -7.73
N GLU A 69 -8.26 0.15 -8.99
CA GLU A 69 -8.46 1.52 -9.46
C GLU A 69 -9.94 1.86 -9.54
N GLU A 70 -10.80 0.91 -9.91
CA GLU A 70 -12.25 1.10 -9.90
C GLU A 70 -12.77 1.33 -8.48
N VAL A 71 -12.31 0.54 -7.52
CA VAL A 71 -12.63 0.74 -6.11
C VAL A 71 -12.11 2.10 -5.60
N ALA A 72 -10.94 2.55 -6.06
CA ALA A 72 -10.39 3.85 -5.70
C ALA A 72 -11.19 5.02 -6.29
N ARG A 73 -11.82 4.85 -7.45
CA ARG A 73 -12.69 5.86 -8.07
C ARG A 73 -14.08 5.88 -7.47
N THR A 74 -14.71 4.71 -7.37
CA THR A 74 -16.11 4.58 -6.90
C THR A 74 -16.23 4.79 -5.41
N LYS A 75 -15.28 4.22 -4.65
CA LYS A 75 -15.20 4.26 -3.19
C LYS A 75 -16.46 3.71 -2.52
N ARG A 76 -16.39 3.47 -1.20
CA ARG A 76 -17.60 3.23 -0.40
C ARG A 76 -18.11 4.54 0.18
N LYS A 77 -19.42 4.66 0.40
CA LYS A 77 -20.05 5.88 0.96
C LYS A 77 -19.35 6.42 2.20
N ALA A 78 -18.96 5.53 3.13
CA ALA A 78 -18.27 5.91 4.35
C ALA A 78 -16.89 6.58 4.14
N PHE A 79 -16.31 6.47 2.94
CA PHE A 79 -14.98 6.97 2.58
C PHE A 79 -15.01 7.76 1.26
N ALA A 80 -16.14 8.34 0.88
CA ALA A 80 -16.31 8.99 -0.42
C ALA A 80 -15.33 10.17 -0.62
N ASP A 81 -15.11 10.92 0.45
CA ASP A 81 -14.27 12.12 0.45
C ASP A 81 -12.79 11.83 0.73
N GLU A 82 -12.43 10.58 1.04
CA GLU A 82 -11.04 10.20 1.30
C GLU A 82 -10.28 9.91 0.00
N PRO A 83 -9.00 10.29 -0.10
CA PRO A 83 -8.15 9.85 -1.20
C PRO A 83 -7.83 8.35 -1.04
N TYR A 84 -7.72 7.62 -2.16
CA TYR A 84 -7.30 6.21 -2.13
C TYR A 84 -5.93 6.03 -2.74
N TRP A 85 -5.15 5.18 -2.08
CA TRP A 85 -3.91 4.64 -2.61
C TRP A 85 -4.08 4.01 -4.02
N GLY A 86 -5.02 3.07 -4.18
CA GLY A 86 -5.38 2.50 -5.48
C GLY A 86 -4.25 1.83 -6.26
N ARG A 87 -3.17 1.46 -5.56
CA ARG A 87 -1.94 0.83 -6.06
C ARG A 87 -1.64 -0.44 -5.25
N PRO A 88 -0.67 -1.30 -5.62
CA PRO A 88 -0.24 -2.39 -4.76
C PRO A 88 0.28 -1.82 -3.43
N ALA A 89 -0.12 -2.42 -2.31
CA ALA A 89 0.46 -2.07 -1.02
C ALA A 89 1.82 -2.79 -0.88
N PRO A 90 2.94 -2.06 -0.68
CA PRO A 90 4.24 -2.67 -0.42
C PRO A 90 4.26 -3.38 0.95
N GLY A 91 5.34 -4.11 1.23
CA GLY A 91 5.56 -4.66 2.56
C GLY A 91 5.68 -3.55 3.61
N TRP A 92 5.44 -3.88 4.88
CA TRP A 92 5.59 -2.94 5.99
C TRP A 92 6.13 -3.64 7.23
N GLY A 93 7.10 -3.01 7.90
CA GLY A 93 7.71 -3.54 9.12
C GLY A 93 9.22 -3.31 9.14
N ALA A 94 9.92 -4.09 9.97
CA ALA A 94 11.37 -4.05 10.06
C ALA A 94 12.03 -4.58 8.77
N GLU A 95 13.16 -3.98 8.37
CA GLU A 95 13.95 -4.43 7.21
C GLU A 95 14.52 -5.85 7.39
N ARG A 96 14.79 -6.23 8.64
CA ARG A 96 15.26 -7.58 9.02
C ARG A 96 14.33 -8.19 10.08
N PRO A 97 13.15 -8.66 9.68
CA PRO A 97 12.17 -9.16 10.61
C PRO A 97 12.56 -10.56 11.13
N ARG A 98 12.22 -10.85 12.39
CA ARG A 98 12.30 -12.22 12.93
C ARG A 98 11.08 -13.07 12.59
N VAL A 99 9.96 -12.43 12.23
CA VAL A 99 8.68 -13.05 11.89
C VAL A 99 8.12 -12.35 10.66
N LEU A 100 7.73 -13.12 9.64
CA LEU A 100 7.05 -12.62 8.45
C LEU A 100 5.59 -13.05 8.47
N ILE A 101 4.68 -12.10 8.25
CA ILE A 101 3.24 -12.36 8.16
C ILE A 101 2.82 -12.10 6.71
N VAL A 102 2.28 -13.13 6.05
CA VAL A 102 1.80 -13.04 4.68
C VAL A 102 0.29 -13.20 4.67
N GLY A 103 -0.42 -12.14 4.31
CA GLY A 103 -1.87 -12.16 4.11
C GLY A 103 -2.24 -12.65 2.70
N LEU A 104 -3.54 -12.85 2.46
CA LEU A 104 -4.05 -13.30 1.17
C LEU A 104 -3.98 -12.20 0.09
N ALA A 105 -4.64 -11.06 0.34
CA ALA A 105 -4.71 -9.94 -0.59
C ALA A 105 -5.15 -8.65 0.13
N PRO A 106 -4.80 -7.45 -0.40
CA PRO A 106 -5.31 -6.17 0.10
C PRO A 106 -6.84 -6.09 0.09
N ALA A 107 -7.45 -5.65 1.20
CA ALA A 107 -8.87 -5.33 1.23
C ALA A 107 -9.18 -4.08 0.39
N ALA A 108 -10.35 -4.08 -0.25
CA ALA A 108 -10.85 -2.99 -1.10
C ALA A 108 -10.80 -1.60 -0.43
N HIS A 109 -11.08 -1.54 0.87
CA HIS A 109 -11.16 -0.31 1.64
C HIS A 109 -10.21 -0.27 2.86
N GLY A 110 -9.30 -1.25 2.94
CA GLY A 110 -8.17 -1.27 3.87
C GLY A 110 -6.93 -0.78 3.15
N ALA A 111 -5.98 -1.67 2.88
CA ALA A 111 -4.72 -1.35 2.22
C ALA A 111 -4.87 -0.73 0.81
N ASN A 112 -5.95 -1.02 0.05
CA ASN A 112 -6.19 -0.33 -1.22
C ASN A 112 -6.59 1.15 -1.05
N ARG A 113 -7.07 1.54 0.13
CA ARG A 113 -7.34 2.93 0.50
C ARG A 113 -6.12 3.55 1.17
N THR A 114 -5.54 2.88 2.16
CA THR A 114 -4.51 3.43 3.06
C THR A 114 -3.08 3.29 2.53
N GLY A 115 -2.85 2.40 1.56
CA GLY A 115 -1.51 2.09 1.04
C GLY A 115 -0.64 1.25 1.98
N ARG A 116 -1.13 0.90 3.18
CA ARG A 116 -0.39 0.09 4.16
C ARG A 116 -1.12 -1.22 4.40
N VAL A 117 -0.39 -2.32 4.32
CA VAL A 117 -0.91 -3.67 4.61
C VAL A 117 -1.55 -3.71 6.02
N PHE A 118 -2.63 -4.49 6.16
CA PHE A 118 -3.35 -4.67 7.43
C PHE A 118 -3.75 -3.35 8.15
N THR A 119 -4.15 -2.33 7.39
CA THR A 119 -4.51 -1.00 7.92
C THR A 119 -5.85 -0.55 7.37
N GLY A 120 -6.77 -0.12 8.25
CA GLY A 120 -8.03 0.52 7.86
C GLY A 120 -9.17 -0.44 7.54
N ASP A 121 -9.09 -1.69 8.00
CA ASP A 121 -10.15 -2.70 7.95
C ASP A 121 -10.13 -3.59 9.20
N ARG A 122 -11.20 -4.39 9.38
CA ARG A 122 -11.37 -5.26 10.55
C ARG A 122 -10.29 -6.33 10.71
N SER A 123 -9.67 -6.77 9.61
CA SER A 123 -8.62 -7.78 9.68
C SER A 123 -7.33 -7.19 10.26
N GLY A 124 -7.01 -5.95 9.90
CA GLY A 124 -5.94 -5.18 10.50
C GLY A 124 -6.15 -4.94 11.99
N ASP A 125 -7.37 -4.55 12.38
CA ASP A 125 -7.73 -4.31 13.79
C ASP A 125 -7.50 -5.56 14.64
N TRP A 126 -7.95 -6.72 14.16
CA TRP A 126 -7.77 -8.00 14.86
C TRP A 126 -6.28 -8.38 14.95
N LEU A 127 -5.54 -8.25 13.84
CA LEU A 127 -4.13 -8.62 13.78
C LEU A 127 -3.27 -7.75 14.71
N PHE A 128 -3.38 -6.43 14.63
CA PHE A 128 -2.55 -5.53 15.44
C PHE A 128 -2.87 -5.61 16.93
N ALA A 129 -4.14 -5.83 17.29
CA ALA A 129 -4.51 -6.09 18.67
C ALA A 129 -3.83 -7.37 19.19
N ALA A 130 -3.75 -8.43 18.38
CA ALA A 130 -3.05 -9.66 18.73
C ALA A 130 -1.53 -9.46 18.84
N LEU A 131 -0.91 -8.80 17.86
CA LEU A 131 0.53 -8.53 17.85
C LEU A 131 0.96 -7.68 19.05
N HIS A 132 0.17 -6.68 19.41
CA HIS A 132 0.45 -5.86 20.59
C HIS A 132 0.42 -6.68 21.88
N ARG A 133 -0.58 -7.57 22.07
CA ARG A 133 -0.66 -8.45 23.25
C ARG A 133 0.56 -9.35 23.43
N VAL A 134 1.23 -9.72 22.35
CA VAL A 134 2.45 -10.56 22.37
C VAL A 134 3.75 -9.76 22.22
N GLY A 135 3.68 -8.42 22.30
CA GLY A 135 4.87 -7.55 22.24
C GLY A 135 5.51 -7.42 20.85
N LEU A 136 4.78 -7.77 19.78
CA LEU A 136 5.24 -7.67 18.38
C LEU A 136 4.79 -6.38 17.68
N ALA A 137 3.93 -5.58 18.31
CA ALA A 137 3.54 -4.25 17.83
C ALA A 137 3.57 -3.24 18.99
N ALA A 138 4.03 -2.02 18.71
CA ALA A 138 4.12 -0.94 19.70
C ALA A 138 2.74 -0.40 20.12
N THR A 139 1.73 -0.52 19.26
CA THR A 139 0.35 -0.10 19.51
C THR A 139 -0.63 -1.18 19.09
N ALA A 140 -1.78 -1.25 19.76
CA ALA A 140 -2.83 -2.22 19.47
C ALA A 140 -3.65 -1.89 18.21
N THR A 141 -3.57 -0.64 17.71
CA THR A 141 -4.32 -0.16 16.54
C THR A 141 -3.38 0.08 15.36
N SER A 142 -3.90 -0.15 14.15
CA SER A 142 -3.26 0.24 12.89
C SER A 142 -4.16 1.22 12.14
N VAL A 143 -4.02 2.49 12.51
CA VAL A 143 -4.72 3.61 11.91
C VAL A 143 -3.75 4.40 11.03
N TYR A 144 -4.21 4.82 9.87
CA TYR A 144 -3.47 5.76 9.02
C TYR A 144 -3.81 7.19 9.49
N ALA A 145 -2.79 8.01 9.71
CA ALA A 145 -2.93 9.41 10.14
C ALA A 145 -3.13 10.34 8.94
#